data_AF-A0A645H0X4-F1
#
_entry.id   AF-A0A645H0X4-F1
#
_cell.length_a   1.000
_cell.length_b   1.000
_cell.length_c   1.000
_cell.angle_alpha   90.00
_cell.angle_beta   90.00
_cell.angle_gamma   90.00
#
_symmetry.space_group_name_H-M   'P 1'
#
loop_
_entity.id
_entity.type
_entity.pdbx_description
1 polymer ?
#
loop_
_entity_poly.entity_id
_entity_poly.type
_entity_poly.pdbx_seq_one_letter_code
_entity_poly.pdbx_strand_id
1 'polypeptide(L)'
;MKGLIISSLLFGLLFAIEDLVIALIAVKLFNCTLEQLQTVMMFALVINTQMRIFIVRERRHFWSSIPSKILIIVSIITILLFVPMVVFEFIVPAISIYLVLATIGVAIISMFVIDFIKRILFKTLKV
;
A
#
# COMPACT_ATOMS: atom_id res chain seq x y z
N MET A 1 13.39 1.11 -23.84
CA MET A 1 13.90 0.35 -22.67
C MET A 1 14.32 1.25 -21.52
N LYS A 2 15.21 2.23 -21.70
CA LYS A 2 15.70 3.11 -20.60
C LYS A 2 14.59 3.80 -19.79
N GLY A 3 13.54 4.33 -20.44
CA GLY A 3 12.41 4.97 -19.75
C GLY A 3 11.61 4.01 -18.85
N LEU A 4 11.45 2.74 -19.26
CA LEU A 4 10.75 1.74 -18.44
C LEU A 4 11.55 1.37 -17.19
N ILE A 5 12.88 1.23 -17.32
CA ILE A 5 13.79 0.91 -16.21
C ILE A 5 13.77 2.03 -15.15
N ILE A 6 13.80 3.29 -15.59
CA ILE A 6 13.76 4.44 -14.69
C ILE A 6 12.42 4.51 -13.96
N SER A 7 11.29 4.30 -14.65
CA SER A 7 9.97 4.28 -14.02
C SER A 7 9.84 3.15 -12.99
N SER A 8 10.32 1.93 -13.30
CA SER A 8 10.28 0.82 -12.33
C SER A 8 11.16 1.08 -11.11
N LEU A 9 12.32 1.71 -11.29
CA LEU A 9 13.20 2.08 -10.18
C LEU A 9 12.51 3.10 -9.26
N LEU A 10 11.90 4.13 -9.83
CA LEU A 10 11.19 5.16 -9.07
C LEU A 10 10.01 4.58 -8.28
N PHE A 11 9.22 3.69 -8.88
CA PHE A 11 8.15 3.01 -8.15
C PHE A 11 8.68 2.15 -7.01
N GLY A 12 9.73 1.36 -7.25
CA GLY A 12 10.37 0.57 -6.19
C GLY A 12 10.84 1.43 -5.03
N LEU A 13 11.39 2.61 -5.31
CA LEU A 13 11.88 3.53 -4.29
C LEU A 13 10.73 4.18 -3.50
N LEU A 14 9.66 4.59 -4.18
CA LEU A 14 8.45 5.12 -3.54
C LEU A 14 7.79 4.08 -2.62
N PHE A 15 7.72 2.84 -3.07
CA PHE A 15 7.21 1.72 -2.29
C PHE A 15 8.07 1.44 -1.04
N ALA A 16 9.39 1.50 -1.16
CA ALA A 16 10.28 1.35 0.00
C ALA A 16 10.12 2.50 1.00
N ILE A 17 9.92 3.74 0.51
CA ILE A 17 9.66 4.91 1.38
C ILE A 17 8.32 4.74 2.11
N GLU A 18 7.27 4.30 1.41
CA GLU A 18 5.96 3.98 2.01
C GLU A 18 6.09 3.00 3.19
N ASP A 19 6.77 1.87 2.96
CA ASP A 19 6.99 0.84 3.99
C ASP A 19 7.83 1.39 5.17
N LEU A 20 8.83 2.23 4.88
CA LEU A 20 9.64 2.89 5.91
C LEU A 20 8.83 3.87 6.76
N VAL A 21 7.93 4.65 6.13
CA VAL A 21 7.03 5.56 6.85
C VAL A 21 6.13 4.79 7.81
N ILE A 22 5.56 3.66 7.38
CA ILE A 22 4.73 2.80 8.23
C ILE A 22 5.55 2.25 9.41
N ALA A 23 6.76 1.75 9.14
CA ALA A 23 7.66 1.26 10.19
C ALA A 23 8.03 2.35 11.20
N LEU A 24 8.31 3.57 10.74
CA LEU A 24 8.61 4.71 11.61
C LEU A 24 7.41 5.12 12.47
N ILE A 25 6.20 5.11 11.92
CA ILE A 25 4.97 5.37 12.68
C ILE A 25 4.82 4.31 13.79
N ALA A 26 4.96 3.04 13.45
CA ALA A 26 4.84 1.94 14.42
C ALA A 26 5.87 2.05 15.56
N VAL A 27 7.13 2.35 15.25
CA VAL A 27 8.19 2.44 16.26
C VAL A 27 8.13 3.73 17.06
N LYS A 28 7.94 4.89 16.42
CA LYS A 28 8.07 6.21 17.06
C LYS A 28 6.79 6.72 17.70
N LEU A 29 5.63 6.45 17.10
CA LEU A 29 4.35 6.95 17.60
C LEU A 29 3.64 5.90 18.47
N PHE A 30 3.78 4.62 18.13
CA PHE A 30 3.08 3.53 18.81
C PHE A 30 3.95 2.67 19.73
N ASN A 31 5.28 2.89 19.74
CA ASN A 31 6.24 2.14 20.54
C ASN A 31 6.08 0.61 20.43
N CYS A 32 5.76 0.12 19.21
CA CYS A 32 5.52 -1.30 18.98
C CYS A 32 6.73 -2.16 19.35
N THR A 33 6.46 -3.34 19.92
CA THR A 33 7.47 -4.39 20.09
C THR A 33 7.91 -4.93 18.73
N LEU A 34 8.99 -5.72 18.69
CA LEU A 34 9.45 -6.35 17.44
C LEU A 34 8.36 -7.24 16.80
N GLU A 35 7.62 -8.00 17.60
CA GLU A 35 6.57 -8.90 17.10
C GLU A 35 5.36 -8.11 16.55
N GLN A 36 5.00 -7.02 17.22
CA GLN A 36 3.99 -6.09 16.72
C GLN A 36 4.44 -5.40 15.43
N LEU A 37 5.71 -4.99 15.34
CA LEU A 37 6.26 -4.41 14.13
C LEU A 37 6.20 -5.40 12.96
N GLN A 38 6.56 -6.68 13.18
CA GLN A 38 6.40 -7.74 12.17
C GLN A 38 4.95 -7.87 11.72
N THR A 39 4.00 -7.80 12.65
CA THR A 39 2.56 -7.84 12.34
C THR A 39 2.13 -6.64 11.49
N VAL A 40 2.57 -5.43 11.84
CA VAL A 40 2.27 -4.22 11.07
C VAL A 40 2.87 -4.32 9.67
N MET A 41 4.11 -4.78 9.53
CA MET A 41 4.76 -4.92 8.22
C MET A 41 4.06 -5.98 7.36
N MET A 42 3.67 -7.12 7.95
CA MET A 42 2.84 -8.11 7.26
C MET A 42 1.51 -7.51 6.80
N PHE A 43 0.83 -6.78 7.68
CA PHE A 43 -0.43 -6.11 7.36
C PHE A 43 -0.26 -5.07 6.24
N ALA A 44 0.79 -4.24 6.31
CA ALA A 44 1.15 -3.27 5.30
C ALA A 44 1.36 -3.94 3.93
N LEU A 45 2.06 -5.08 3.86
CA LEU A 45 2.23 -5.83 2.61
C LEU A 45 0.89 -6.27 2.00
N VAL A 46 -0.07 -6.72 2.82
CA VAL A 46 -1.41 -7.11 2.36
C VAL A 46 -2.15 -5.89 1.81
N ILE A 47 -2.19 -4.78 2.56
CA ILE A 47 -2.88 -3.55 2.13
C ILE A 47 -2.23 -2.96 0.88
N ASN A 48 -0.89 -2.87 0.84
CA ASN A 48 -0.14 -2.35 -0.29
C ASN A 48 -0.38 -3.18 -1.55
N THR A 49 -0.51 -4.50 -1.43
CA THR A 49 -0.89 -5.37 -2.55
C THR A 49 -2.28 -5.01 -3.10
N GLN A 50 -3.25 -4.76 -2.21
CA GLN A 50 -4.59 -4.33 -2.63
C GLN A 50 -4.57 -2.96 -3.31
N MET A 51 -3.73 -2.01 -2.87
CA MET A 51 -3.64 -0.70 -3.54
C MET A 51 -2.92 -0.80 -4.89
N ARG A 52 -1.81 -1.53 -4.94
CA ARG A 52 -0.96 -1.66 -6.13
C ARG A 52 -1.68 -2.34 -7.28
N ILE A 53 -2.56 -3.31 -7.02
CA ILE A 53 -3.36 -3.96 -8.08
C ILE A 53 -4.19 -2.96 -8.86
N PHE A 54 -4.66 -1.86 -8.26
CA PHE A 54 -5.39 -0.82 -8.97
C PHE A 54 -4.45 0.12 -9.74
N ILE A 55 -3.28 0.43 -9.20
CA ILE A 55 -2.29 1.34 -9.82
C ILE A 55 -1.68 0.74 -11.09
N VAL A 56 -1.28 -0.55 -11.04
CA VAL A 56 -0.53 -1.21 -12.12
C VAL A 56 -1.39 -1.67 -13.29
N ARG A 57 -2.72 -1.75 -13.10
CA ARG A 57 -3.66 -2.19 -14.13
C ARG A 57 -3.70 -1.27 -15.34
N GLU A 58 -3.39 0.02 -15.17
CA GLU A 58 -3.45 0.99 -16.24
C GLU A 58 -2.23 1.90 -16.29
N ARG A 59 -1.78 2.18 -17.52
CA ARG A 59 -0.71 3.16 -17.78
C ARG A 59 -1.17 4.61 -17.54
N ARG A 60 -2.48 4.87 -17.65
CA ARG A 60 -3.11 6.15 -17.29
C ARG A 60 -3.53 6.12 -15.82
N HIS A 61 -4.14 7.17 -15.29
CA HIS A 61 -4.56 7.18 -13.88
C HIS A 61 -5.45 5.98 -13.57
N PHE A 62 -5.40 5.45 -12.35
CA PHE A 62 -6.18 4.27 -11.98
C PHE A 62 -7.71 4.47 -12.10
N TRP A 63 -8.18 5.73 -12.08
CA TRP A 63 -9.58 6.10 -12.31
C TRP A 63 -9.95 6.31 -13.79
N SER A 64 -9.02 6.08 -14.73
CA SER A 64 -9.27 6.30 -16.16
C SER A 64 -10.11 5.18 -16.80
N SER A 65 -10.09 3.97 -16.24
CA SER A 65 -11.10 2.96 -16.52
C SER A 65 -11.57 2.26 -15.25
N ILE A 66 -12.83 1.86 -15.27
CA ILE A 66 -13.53 1.38 -14.08
C ILE A 66 -12.99 -0.01 -13.74
N PRO A 67 -12.53 -0.23 -12.49
CA PRO A 67 -12.11 -1.56 -12.07
C PRO A 67 -13.25 -2.57 -12.19
N SER A 68 -12.94 -3.83 -12.56
CA SER A 68 -13.98 -4.86 -12.57
C SER A 68 -14.57 -5.01 -11.17
N LYS A 69 -15.89 -5.17 -11.08
CA LYS A 69 -16.58 -5.30 -9.78
C LYS A 69 -15.98 -6.43 -8.93
N ILE A 70 -15.53 -7.51 -9.59
CA ILE A 70 -14.88 -8.66 -8.94
C ILE A 70 -13.60 -8.23 -8.23
N LEU A 71 -12.73 -7.42 -8.87
CA LEU A 71 -11.48 -6.98 -8.24
C LEU A 71 -11.72 -6.11 -7.01
N ILE A 72 -12.71 -5.21 -7.08
CA ILE A 72 -13.10 -4.39 -5.93
C ILE A 72 -13.59 -5.28 -4.78
N ILE A 73 -14.48 -6.23 -5.08
CA ILE A 73 -15.05 -7.15 -4.09
C ILE A 73 -13.94 -7.98 -3.43
N VAL A 74 -13.02 -8.55 -4.21
CA VAL A 74 -11.90 -9.34 -3.68
C VAL A 74 -11.04 -8.48 -2.75
N SER A 75 -10.66 -7.27 -3.15
CA SER A 75 -9.86 -6.38 -2.30
C SER A 75 -10.57 -5.99 -1.01
N ILE A 76 -11.87 -5.69 -1.07
CA ILE A 76 -12.67 -5.38 0.12
C ILE A 76 -12.73 -6.59 1.05
N ILE A 77 -13.02 -7.78 0.53
CA ILE A 77 -13.07 -9.01 1.32
C ILE A 77 -11.71 -9.29 1.96
N THR A 78 -10.61 -9.15 1.23
CA THR A 78 -9.27 -9.33 1.79
C THR A 78 -9.01 -8.37 2.95
N ILE A 79 -9.32 -7.07 2.81
CA ILE A 79 -9.14 -6.10 3.89
C ILE A 79 -10.04 -6.48 5.10
N LEU A 80 -11.29 -6.84 4.86
CA LEU A 80 -12.24 -7.24 5.91
C LEU A 80 -11.84 -8.51 6.65
N LEU A 81 -11.07 -9.41 6.02
CA LEU A 81 -10.54 -10.61 6.68
C LEU A 81 -9.28 -10.30 7.50
N PHE A 82 -8.38 -9.46 6.98
CA PHE A 82 -7.09 -9.20 7.63
C PHE A 82 -7.18 -8.17 8.77
N VAL A 83 -8.07 -7.18 8.69
CA VAL A 83 -8.27 -6.20 9.77
C VAL A 83 -8.62 -6.86 11.11
N PRO A 84 -9.66 -7.73 11.24
CA PRO A 84 -9.94 -8.38 12.51
C PRO A 84 -8.81 -9.31 12.96
N MET A 85 -8.09 -9.94 12.02
CA MET A 85 -6.97 -10.84 12.33
C MET A 85 -5.85 -10.12 13.10
N VAL A 86 -5.56 -8.86 12.78
CA VAL A 86 -4.50 -8.07 13.43
C VAL A 86 -5.00 -7.26 14.63
N VAL A 87 -6.32 -7.14 14.81
CA VAL A 87 -6.92 -6.42 15.94
C VAL A 87 -7.23 -7.36 17.13
N PHE A 88 -7.59 -8.62 16.87
CA PHE A 88 -8.09 -9.56 17.89
C PHE A 88 -7.12 -10.68 18.28
N GLU A 89 -5.83 -10.56 17.97
CA GLU A 89 -4.79 -11.56 18.33
C GLU A 89 -5.03 -12.99 17.82
N PHE A 90 -5.75 -13.17 16.71
CA PHE A 90 -6.18 -14.52 16.32
C PHE A 90 -5.01 -15.43 15.91
N ILE A 91 -4.04 -14.90 15.15
CA ILE A 91 -2.88 -15.64 14.62
C ILE A 91 -1.57 -14.90 14.90
N VAL A 92 -1.62 -13.57 14.97
CA VAL A 92 -0.48 -12.68 15.14
C VAL A 92 -0.75 -11.72 16.31
N PRO A 93 0.28 -11.20 16.99
CA PRO A 93 0.10 -10.25 18.09
C PRO A 93 -0.77 -9.05 17.69
N ALA A 94 -1.65 -8.58 18.58
CA ALA A 94 -2.55 -7.50 18.22
C ALA A 94 -1.78 -6.21 18.11
N ILE A 95 -2.25 -5.40 17.18
CA ILE A 95 -1.83 -4.03 17.00
C ILE A 95 -3.00 -3.10 17.25
N SER A 96 -2.68 -1.88 17.68
CA SER A 96 -3.69 -0.87 17.95
C SER A 96 -4.55 -0.60 16.69
N ILE A 97 -5.87 -0.47 16.87
CA ILE A 97 -6.78 -0.08 15.77
C ILE A 97 -6.35 1.24 15.12
N TYR A 98 -5.76 2.17 15.89
CA TYR A 98 -5.24 3.42 15.35
C TYR A 98 -4.04 3.19 14.41
N LEU A 99 -3.21 2.19 14.68
CA LEU A 99 -2.09 1.83 13.82
C LEU A 99 -2.56 1.10 12.54
N VAL A 100 -3.62 0.30 12.64
CA VAL A 100 -4.32 -0.28 11.48
C VAL A 100 -4.84 0.83 10.57
N LEU A 101 -5.57 1.81 11.14
CA LEU A 101 -6.10 2.95 10.40
C LEU A 101 -4.99 3.83 9.81
N ALA A 102 -3.91 4.07 10.56
CA ALA A 102 -2.75 4.81 10.05
C ALA A 102 -2.11 4.09 8.87
N THR A 103 -1.95 2.76 8.94
CA THR A 103 -1.39 1.95 7.85
C THR A 103 -2.26 2.03 6.59
N ILE A 104 -3.58 1.86 6.74
CA ILE A 104 -4.53 2.02 5.63
C ILE A 104 -4.48 3.44 5.06
N GLY A 105 -4.42 4.46 5.92
CA GLY A 105 -4.32 5.87 5.51
C GLY A 105 -3.07 6.16 4.71
N VAL A 106 -1.89 5.69 5.16
CA VAL A 106 -0.62 5.83 4.44
C VAL A 106 -0.67 5.12 3.09
N ALA A 107 -1.22 3.90 3.03
CA ALA A 107 -1.34 3.16 1.77
C ALA A 107 -2.27 3.87 0.77
N ILE A 108 -3.40 4.42 1.24
CA ILE A 108 -4.32 5.20 0.40
C ILE A 108 -3.61 6.46 -0.11
N ILE A 109 -2.96 7.24 0.77
CA ILE A 109 -2.23 8.45 0.37
C ILE A 109 -1.14 8.11 -0.66
N SER A 110 -0.38 7.05 -0.41
CA SER A 110 0.66 6.56 -1.32
C SER A 110 0.08 6.15 -2.66
N MET A 111 -1.09 5.50 -2.69
CA MET A 111 -1.78 5.17 -3.93
C MET A 111 -2.04 6.40 -4.79
N PHE A 112 -2.57 7.47 -4.21
CA PHE A 112 -2.80 8.73 -4.92
C PHE A 112 -1.47 9.35 -5.39
N VAL A 113 -0.48 9.47 -4.51
CA VAL A 113 0.83 10.06 -4.83
C VAL A 113 1.50 9.32 -5.99
N ILE A 114 1.50 7.99 -5.93
CA ILE A 114 2.13 7.14 -6.95
C ILE A 114 1.37 7.25 -8.27
N ASP A 115 0.05 7.34 -8.27
CA ASP A 115 -0.73 7.52 -9.49
C ASP A 115 -0.46 8.88 -10.17
N PHE A 116 -0.31 9.95 -9.38
CA PHE A 116 0.12 11.25 -9.91
C PHE A 116 1.53 11.20 -10.51
N ILE A 117 2.50 10.62 -9.78
CA ILE A 117 3.88 10.48 -10.25
C ILE A 117 3.94 9.64 -11.53
N LYS A 118 3.17 8.54 -11.57
CA LYS A 118 3.01 7.68 -12.75
C LYS A 118 2.61 8.50 -13.97
N ARG A 119 1.58 9.34 -13.84
CA ARG A 119 1.10 10.18 -14.95
C ARG A 119 2.16 11.16 -15.45
N ILE A 120 2.89 11.80 -14.52
CA ILE A 120 3.97 12.74 -14.87
C ILE A 120 5.09 12.01 -15.61
N LEU A 121 5.51 10.85 -15.11
CA LEU A 121 6.56 10.04 -15.72
C LEU A 121 6.21 9.59 -17.13
N PHE A 122 5.01 9.03 -17.34
CA PHE A 122 4.60 8.59 -18.67
C PHE A 122 4.49 9.75 -19.67
N LYS A 123 4.00 10.93 -19.23
CA LYS A 123 3.96 12.13 -20.07
C LYS A 123 5.36 12.61 -20.45
N THR A 124 6.27 12.69 -19.48
CA THR A 124 7.63 13.22 -19.68
C THR A 124 8.50 12.27 -20.48
N LEU A 125 8.37 10.95 -20.26
CA LEU A 125 9.16 9.93 -20.93
C LEU A 125 8.58 9.54 -22.31
N LYS A 126 7.39 10.04 -22.67
CA LYS A 126 6.63 9.67 -23.89
C LYS A 126 6.46 8.13 -24.02
N VAL A 127 6.15 7.46 -22.92
CA VAL A 127 5.93 5.99 -22.83
C VAL A 127 4.47 5.68 -22.58
#